data_AF-A0A437M4D5-F1
#
_entry.id   AF-A0A437M4D5-F1
#
_cell.length_a   1.000
_cell.length_b   1.000
_cell.length_c   1.000
_cell.angle_alpha   90.00
_cell.angle_beta   90.00
_cell.angle_gamma   90.00
#
_symmetry.space_group_name_H-M   'P 1'
#
loop_
_entity.id
_entity.type
_entity.pdbx_description
1 polymer ?
#
loop_
_entity_poly.entity_id
_entity_poly.type
_entity_poly.pdbx_seq_one_letter_code
_entity_poly.pdbx_strand_id
1 'polypeptide(L)'
;MIRRHIRILAPFTALLLGFMALLLIRAPMPLERQRELCVINIQVAPNVRLLLNCDSAEFMRLGYAPSGLMEVGNARQSRPLFVAGAYALSWVFKPVAALLQPLVPTDGGPNPRGAGKVEFGLQNMLATYLAYLTINVACVLASWLVLVRLTAPGSVRAAGFAVICAGTILFANDVSKAFLWSPHTQMLNILVPMVACIIIARPPAMRMGLAIAAVAGVAMLIYANAMILFGALLIALFKRPAKTPIHNIGMVVAYALLFAVPTLGWGALVRLLVGSYYVIEAQKYDEFVWVLNAAMAGPATFVTAVWTMSWFFIRHALLYTIPPLIFVLFAAAHAARHGRAAFDKWWAGLRPLLAAPLLASGLSLGFFIFVGFQSPRLAYPAIPPLVALAAIALVQAKRVGGGWTGADRIILAALAIANAGYIVVKDGPWS
;
A
#
# COMPACT_ATOMS: atom_id res chain seq x y z
N MET A 1 -11.94 7.45 25.27
CA MET A 1 -11.08 7.54 24.06
C MET A 1 -11.75 6.94 22.80
N ILE A 2 -12.43 5.78 22.93
CA ILE A 2 -13.07 5.03 21.82
C ILE A 2 -14.16 5.83 21.08
N ARG A 3 -15.12 6.45 21.77
CA ARG A 3 -16.20 7.26 21.14
C ARG A 3 -15.70 8.37 20.20
N ARG A 4 -14.49 8.91 20.43
CA ARG A 4 -13.90 9.97 19.58
C ARG A 4 -13.37 9.43 18.25
N HIS A 5 -12.87 8.20 18.23
CA HIS A 5 -12.34 7.56 17.02
C HIS A 5 -13.48 7.13 16.09
N ILE A 6 -14.60 6.65 16.66
CA ILE A 6 -15.77 6.19 15.90
C ILE A 6 -16.35 7.30 15.00
N ARG A 7 -16.43 8.56 15.50
CA ARG A 7 -17.03 9.67 14.73
C ARG A 7 -16.28 10.05 13.46
N ILE A 8 -14.98 9.78 13.38
CA ILE A 8 -14.17 10.07 12.19
C ILE A 8 -13.98 8.82 11.33
N LEU A 9 -13.97 7.64 11.96
CA LEU A 9 -13.94 6.39 11.25
C LEU A 9 -15.19 6.20 10.40
N ALA A 10 -16.39 6.49 10.93
CA ALA A 10 -17.65 6.29 10.21
C ALA A 10 -17.71 6.99 8.83
N PRO A 11 -17.47 8.31 8.68
CA PRO A 11 -17.53 8.95 7.37
C PRO A 11 -16.44 8.47 6.41
N PHE A 12 -15.23 8.19 6.92
CA PHE A 12 -14.16 7.62 6.09
C PHE A 12 -14.53 6.22 5.59
N THR A 13 -15.02 5.36 6.48
CA THR A 13 -15.48 4.01 6.14
C THR A 13 -16.64 4.08 5.15
N ALA A 14 -17.59 5.00 5.31
CA ALA A 14 -18.68 5.19 4.35
C ALA A 14 -18.17 5.59 2.96
N LEU A 15 -17.20 6.51 2.88
CA LEU A 15 -16.56 6.88 1.61
C LEU A 15 -15.78 5.73 0.98
N LEU A 16 -15.06 4.95 1.79
CA LEU A 16 -14.35 3.76 1.33
C LEU A 16 -15.32 2.71 0.77
N LEU A 17 -16.40 2.42 1.48
CA LEU A 17 -17.43 1.48 1.02
C LEU A 17 -18.14 1.99 -0.24
N GLY A 18 -18.44 3.29 -0.31
CA GLY A 18 -18.99 3.92 -1.52
C GLY A 18 -18.05 3.78 -2.71
N PHE A 19 -16.76 4.04 -2.52
CA PHE A 19 -15.75 3.82 -3.55
C PHE A 19 -15.64 2.35 -3.97
N MET A 20 -15.63 1.42 -3.01
CA MET A 20 -15.63 -0.02 -3.27
C MET A 20 -16.83 -0.45 -4.13
N ALA A 21 -18.02 0.05 -3.81
CA ALA A 21 -19.24 -0.21 -4.58
C ALA A 21 -19.16 0.38 -5.99
N LEU A 22 -18.66 1.61 -6.14
CA LEU A 22 -18.45 2.24 -7.45
C LEU A 22 -17.48 1.44 -8.32
N LEU A 23 -16.45 0.83 -7.73
CA LEU A 23 -15.55 -0.06 -8.47
C LEU A 23 -16.26 -1.31 -9.01
N LEU A 24 -17.43 -1.71 -8.52
CA LEU A 24 -18.14 -2.86 -9.08
C LEU A 24 -18.97 -2.49 -10.32
N ILE A 25 -19.26 -1.19 -10.52
CA ILE A 25 -20.12 -0.72 -11.61
C ILE A 25 -19.25 -0.45 -12.85
N ARG A 26 -19.24 -1.37 -13.82
CA ARG A 26 -18.43 -1.23 -15.05
C ARG A 26 -18.90 -2.10 -16.21
N ALA A 27 -18.49 -1.71 -17.42
CA ALA A 27 -18.67 -2.47 -18.65
C ALA A 27 -17.80 -3.74 -18.70
N PRO A 28 -18.15 -4.75 -19.51
CA PRO A 28 -17.30 -5.92 -19.69
C PRO A 28 -15.95 -5.55 -20.31
N MET A 29 -14.86 -6.06 -19.74
CA MET A 29 -13.52 -5.95 -20.33
C MET A 29 -13.35 -6.94 -21.49
N PRO A 30 -12.86 -6.52 -22.67
CA PRO A 30 -12.55 -7.42 -23.78
C PRO A 30 -11.57 -8.54 -23.38
N LEU A 31 -11.73 -9.72 -23.97
CA LEU A 31 -10.96 -10.93 -23.62
C LEU A 31 -9.45 -10.75 -23.84
N GLU A 32 -9.06 -10.05 -24.89
CA GLU A 32 -7.66 -9.75 -25.22
C GLU A 32 -7.02 -8.90 -24.12
N ARG A 33 -7.72 -7.84 -23.68
CA ARG A 33 -7.29 -6.96 -22.59
C ARG A 33 -7.21 -7.70 -21.26
N GLN A 34 -8.15 -8.62 -20.98
CA GLN A 34 -8.08 -9.49 -19.81
C GLN A 34 -6.80 -10.35 -19.79
N ARG A 35 -6.40 -10.91 -20.94
CA ARG A 35 -5.17 -11.71 -21.06
C ARG A 35 -3.92 -10.86 -20.92
N GLU A 36 -3.85 -9.71 -21.58
CA GLU A 36 -2.71 -8.79 -21.53
C GLU A 36 -2.46 -8.30 -20.09
N LEU A 37 -3.54 -7.96 -19.39
CA LEU A 37 -3.46 -7.35 -18.07
C LEU A 37 -3.46 -8.38 -16.92
N CYS A 38 -3.62 -9.67 -17.25
CA CYS A 38 -3.72 -10.77 -16.29
C CYS A 38 -4.87 -10.51 -15.29
N VAL A 39 -6.06 -10.25 -15.82
CA VAL A 39 -7.29 -9.93 -15.06
C VAL A 39 -8.42 -10.81 -15.55
N ILE A 40 -9.27 -11.24 -14.62
CA ILE A 40 -10.45 -12.05 -14.88
C ILE A 40 -11.69 -11.24 -14.50
N ASN A 41 -12.63 -11.14 -15.42
CA ASN A 41 -13.87 -10.39 -15.27
C ASN A 41 -15.03 -11.32 -14.90
N ILE A 42 -15.53 -11.19 -13.67
CA ILE A 42 -16.60 -12.02 -13.13
C ILE A 42 -17.88 -11.20 -13.10
N GLN A 43 -18.87 -11.63 -13.86
CA GLN A 43 -20.16 -10.97 -13.91
C GLN A 43 -21.02 -11.39 -12.72
N VAL A 44 -21.33 -10.46 -11.82
CA VAL A 44 -22.19 -10.69 -10.66
C VAL A 44 -23.64 -10.32 -10.99
N ALA A 45 -23.84 -9.24 -11.75
CA ALA A 45 -25.13 -8.80 -12.27
C ALA A 45 -24.92 -8.06 -13.62
N PRO A 46 -25.96 -7.69 -14.39
CA PRO A 46 -25.80 -7.06 -15.71
C PRO A 46 -24.81 -5.88 -15.76
N ASN A 47 -24.81 -5.03 -14.73
CA ASN A 47 -23.93 -3.86 -14.59
C ASN A 47 -22.94 -3.95 -13.42
N VAL A 48 -22.85 -5.11 -12.76
CA VAL A 48 -22.02 -5.33 -11.57
C VAL A 48 -21.00 -6.41 -11.89
N ARG A 49 -19.73 -6.03 -11.90
CA ARG A 49 -18.61 -6.88 -12.29
C ARG A 49 -17.50 -6.80 -11.28
N LEU A 50 -16.97 -7.96 -10.94
CA LEU A 50 -15.83 -8.13 -10.06
C LEU A 50 -14.61 -8.44 -10.93
N LEU A 51 -13.60 -7.57 -10.89
CA LEU A 51 -12.34 -7.82 -11.57
C LEU A 51 -11.32 -8.36 -10.57
N LEU A 52 -10.84 -9.56 -10.84
CA LEU A 52 -9.84 -10.23 -10.03
C LEU A 52 -8.54 -10.35 -10.81
N ASN A 53 -7.41 -10.09 -10.17
CA ASN A 53 -6.11 -10.40 -10.74
C ASN A 53 -5.98 -11.93 -10.93
N CYS A 54 -5.30 -12.36 -11.99
CA CYS A 54 -5.08 -13.77 -12.30
C CYS A 54 -4.40 -14.58 -11.17
N ASP A 55 -3.60 -13.92 -10.32
CA ASP A 55 -2.97 -14.54 -9.16
C ASP A 55 -3.93 -14.82 -8.00
N SER A 56 -5.14 -14.26 -8.04
CA SER A 56 -6.13 -14.37 -6.97
C SER A 56 -6.51 -15.83 -6.71
N ALA A 57 -6.62 -16.65 -7.75
CA ALA A 57 -6.92 -18.08 -7.61
C ALA A 57 -5.86 -18.79 -6.76
N GLU A 58 -4.58 -18.49 -7.00
CA GLU A 58 -3.49 -19.12 -6.26
C GLU A 58 -3.47 -18.65 -4.80
N PHE A 59 -3.72 -17.37 -4.54
CA PHE A 59 -3.88 -16.88 -3.16
C PHE A 59 -5.04 -17.58 -2.44
N MET A 60 -6.21 -17.72 -3.09
CA MET A 60 -7.36 -18.43 -2.53
C MET A 60 -7.06 -19.90 -2.27
N ARG A 61 -6.41 -20.59 -3.22
CA ARG A 61 -5.99 -21.99 -3.07
C ARG A 61 -5.07 -22.18 -1.88
N LEU A 62 -4.01 -21.37 -1.80
CA LEU A 62 -3.04 -21.46 -0.72
C LEU A 62 -3.63 -21.04 0.63
N GLY A 63 -4.52 -20.05 0.65
CA GLY A 63 -5.21 -19.66 1.88
C GLY A 63 -6.25 -20.70 2.33
N TYR A 64 -6.73 -21.56 1.43
CA TYR A 64 -7.55 -22.72 1.78
C TYR A 64 -6.70 -23.91 2.25
N ALA A 65 -5.61 -24.20 1.54
CA ALA A 65 -4.67 -25.27 1.83
C ALA A 65 -3.20 -24.76 1.84
N PRO A 66 -2.72 -24.24 2.99
CA PRO A 66 -1.38 -23.62 3.08
C PRO A 66 -0.22 -24.59 2.83
N SER A 67 -0.45 -25.89 2.93
CA SER A 67 0.54 -26.92 2.59
C SER A 67 1.03 -26.80 1.13
N GLY A 68 0.23 -26.21 0.24
CA GLY A 68 0.64 -25.94 -1.15
C GLY A 68 1.86 -25.00 -1.26
N LEU A 69 2.21 -24.24 -0.21
CA LEU A 69 3.46 -23.49 -0.15
C LEU A 69 4.69 -24.41 -0.21
N MET A 70 4.57 -25.66 0.22
CA MET A 70 5.66 -26.63 0.20
C MET A 70 5.77 -27.38 -1.14
N GLU A 71 4.94 -27.05 -2.14
CA GLU A 71 5.10 -27.58 -3.49
C GLU A 71 6.39 -27.02 -4.13
N VAL A 72 7.15 -27.87 -4.80
CA VAL A 72 8.37 -27.48 -5.53
C VAL A 72 8.01 -26.41 -6.56
N GLY A 73 8.71 -25.27 -6.52
CA GLY A 73 8.49 -24.17 -7.46
C GLY A 73 7.26 -23.31 -7.19
N ASN A 74 6.60 -23.43 -6.02
CA ASN A 74 5.47 -22.57 -5.72
C ASN A 74 5.89 -21.09 -5.64
N ALA A 75 5.27 -20.26 -6.48
CA ALA A 75 5.57 -18.84 -6.63
C ALA A 75 5.36 -17.99 -5.36
N ARG A 76 4.67 -18.52 -4.34
CA ARG A 76 4.34 -17.84 -3.09
C ARG A 76 5.14 -18.32 -1.90
N GLN A 77 6.15 -19.17 -2.11
CA GLN A 77 7.09 -19.56 -1.07
C GLN A 77 7.75 -18.35 -0.39
N SER A 78 7.93 -17.23 -1.08
CA SER A 78 8.48 -16.00 -0.51
C SER A 78 7.53 -15.23 0.41
N ARG A 79 6.25 -15.62 0.51
CA ARG A 79 5.18 -14.84 1.19
C ARG A 79 4.27 -15.70 2.09
N PRO A 80 4.82 -16.56 2.96
CA PRO A 80 4.02 -17.56 3.67
C PRO A 80 3.04 -16.96 4.68
N LEU A 81 3.36 -15.81 5.28
CA LEU A 81 2.54 -15.25 6.36
C LEU A 81 1.29 -14.54 5.85
N PHE A 82 1.28 -14.05 4.61
CA PHE A 82 0.05 -13.52 4.01
C PHE A 82 -0.98 -14.64 3.79
N VAL A 83 -0.49 -15.79 3.31
CA VAL A 83 -1.30 -17.02 3.14
C VAL A 83 -1.79 -17.55 4.48
N ALA A 84 -0.90 -17.69 5.47
CA ALA A 84 -1.26 -18.17 6.80
C ALA A 84 -2.28 -17.27 7.49
N GLY A 85 -2.14 -15.95 7.35
CA GLY A 85 -3.10 -14.97 7.87
C GLY A 85 -4.49 -15.14 7.26
N ALA A 86 -4.57 -15.33 5.94
CA ALA A 86 -5.84 -15.57 5.27
C ALA A 86 -6.45 -16.93 5.65
N TYR A 87 -5.63 -17.98 5.78
CA TYR A 87 -6.08 -19.29 6.27
C TYR A 87 -6.70 -19.17 7.66
N ALA A 88 -6.00 -18.55 8.61
CA ALA A 88 -6.49 -18.36 9.97
C ALA A 88 -7.81 -17.58 10.00
N LEU A 89 -7.89 -16.49 9.22
CA LEU A 89 -9.07 -15.63 9.17
C LEU A 89 -10.24 -16.30 8.40
N SER A 90 -9.97 -17.22 7.47
CA SER A 90 -11.01 -17.93 6.71
C SER A 90 -11.95 -18.73 7.62
N TRP A 91 -11.46 -19.24 8.77
CA TRP A 91 -12.27 -19.96 9.75
C TRP A 91 -13.41 -19.11 10.31
N VAL A 92 -13.16 -17.81 10.53
CA VAL A 92 -14.16 -16.85 10.99
C VAL A 92 -15.22 -16.59 9.92
N PHE A 93 -14.83 -16.67 8.64
CA PHE A 93 -15.71 -16.38 7.51
C PHE A 93 -16.48 -17.59 6.96
N LYS A 94 -16.18 -18.82 7.38
CA LYS A 94 -16.92 -20.03 6.97
C LYS A 94 -18.45 -19.89 7.07
N PRO A 95 -19.06 -19.44 8.18
CA PRO A 95 -20.52 -19.32 8.28
C PRO A 95 -21.09 -18.28 7.31
N VAL A 96 -20.40 -17.14 7.14
CA VAL A 96 -20.81 -16.08 6.21
C VAL A 96 -20.68 -16.57 4.77
N ALA A 97 -19.60 -17.27 4.44
CA ALA A 97 -19.39 -17.87 3.13
C ALA A 97 -20.49 -18.87 2.79
N ALA A 98 -20.87 -19.75 3.72
CA ALA A 98 -21.97 -20.70 3.51
C ALA A 98 -23.29 -20.01 3.17
N LEU A 99 -23.58 -18.86 3.82
CA LEU A 99 -24.77 -18.07 3.53
C LEU A 99 -24.73 -17.37 2.16
N LEU A 100 -23.54 -16.91 1.75
CA LEU A 100 -23.36 -16.16 0.49
C LEU A 100 -23.10 -17.07 -0.72
N GLN A 101 -22.75 -18.34 -0.51
CA GLN A 101 -22.40 -19.28 -1.56
C GLN A 101 -23.47 -19.40 -2.67
N PRO A 102 -24.79 -19.44 -2.37
CA PRO A 102 -25.83 -19.50 -3.39
C PRO A 102 -25.90 -18.26 -4.29
N LEU A 103 -25.29 -17.14 -3.88
CA LEU A 103 -25.24 -15.89 -4.65
C LEU A 103 -24.03 -15.82 -5.59
N VAL A 104 -23.10 -16.78 -5.49
CA VAL A 104 -21.92 -16.83 -6.35
C VAL A 104 -22.32 -17.40 -7.72
N PRO A 105 -22.09 -16.67 -8.83
CA PRO A 105 -22.45 -17.14 -10.17
C PRO A 105 -21.81 -18.49 -10.51
N THR A 106 -22.61 -19.42 -11.04
CA THR A 106 -22.18 -20.74 -11.51
C THR A 106 -21.82 -20.78 -12.99
N ASP A 107 -22.35 -19.84 -13.76
CA ASP A 107 -22.33 -19.89 -15.22
C ASP A 107 -21.08 -19.17 -15.74
N GLY A 108 -19.95 -19.87 -15.68
CA GLY A 108 -18.68 -19.38 -16.23
C GLY A 108 -18.81 -19.20 -17.75
N GLY A 109 -18.75 -17.96 -18.22
CA GLY A 109 -18.66 -17.65 -19.65
C GLY A 109 -17.42 -18.26 -20.32
N PRO A 110 -17.30 -18.17 -21.66
CA PRO A 110 -16.22 -18.81 -22.42
C PRO A 110 -14.83 -18.40 -21.90
N ASN A 111 -14.04 -19.41 -21.55
CA ASN A 111 -12.99 -19.37 -20.55
C ASN A 111 -11.61 -19.01 -21.16
N PRO A 112 -11.03 -17.81 -20.92
CA PRO A 112 -9.60 -17.58 -21.14
C PRO A 112 -8.79 -18.35 -20.10
N ARG A 113 -7.63 -18.91 -20.49
CA ARG A 113 -6.70 -19.65 -19.62
C ARG A 113 -6.57 -18.98 -18.23
N GLY A 114 -7.20 -19.58 -17.21
CA GLY A 114 -7.15 -19.10 -15.82
C GLY A 114 -8.49 -18.63 -15.23
N ALA A 115 -9.48 -18.25 -16.03
CA ALA A 115 -10.80 -17.84 -15.52
C ALA A 115 -11.40 -18.97 -14.68
N GLY A 116 -11.42 -20.19 -15.23
CA GLY A 116 -11.96 -21.36 -14.54
C GLY A 116 -11.33 -21.64 -13.17
N LYS A 117 -10.09 -21.23 -12.93
CA LYS A 117 -9.44 -21.36 -11.62
C LYS A 117 -9.93 -20.31 -10.61
N VAL A 118 -10.18 -19.08 -11.06
CA VAL A 118 -10.71 -18.02 -10.20
C VAL A 118 -12.20 -18.25 -9.91
N GLU A 119 -13.00 -18.59 -10.93
CA GLU A 119 -14.41 -18.95 -10.71
C GLU A 119 -14.52 -20.16 -9.78
N PHE A 120 -13.74 -21.22 -10.02
CA PHE A 120 -13.65 -22.37 -9.12
C PHE A 120 -13.20 -21.94 -7.71
N GLY A 121 -12.24 -21.03 -7.61
CA GLY A 121 -11.79 -20.48 -6.33
C GLY A 121 -12.90 -19.75 -5.58
N LEU A 122 -13.71 -18.92 -6.24
CA LEU A 122 -14.85 -18.26 -5.59
C LEU A 122 -15.95 -19.25 -5.19
N GLN A 123 -16.19 -20.26 -6.02
CA GLN A 123 -17.21 -21.28 -5.76
C GLN A 123 -16.83 -22.21 -4.60
N ASN A 124 -15.55 -22.52 -4.44
CA ASN A 124 -15.09 -23.53 -3.48
C ASN A 124 -14.34 -22.93 -2.26
N MET A 125 -13.89 -21.68 -2.36
CA MET A 125 -12.97 -21.05 -1.39
C MET A 125 -13.41 -19.63 -1.02
N LEU A 126 -14.72 -19.36 -1.04
CA LEU A 126 -15.30 -18.04 -0.73
C LEU A 126 -14.86 -17.51 0.64
N ALA A 127 -14.77 -18.35 1.66
CA ALA A 127 -14.30 -17.96 2.99
C ALA A 127 -12.87 -17.39 2.96
N THR A 128 -11.99 -18.00 2.16
CA THR A 128 -10.62 -17.53 1.97
C THR A 128 -10.58 -16.22 1.19
N TYR A 129 -11.41 -16.08 0.16
CA TYR A 129 -11.57 -14.80 -0.56
C TYR A 129 -11.98 -13.66 0.38
N LEU A 130 -13.01 -13.88 1.22
CA LEU A 130 -13.48 -12.90 2.20
C LEU A 130 -12.39 -12.55 3.24
N ALA A 131 -11.55 -13.51 3.61
CA ALA A 131 -10.40 -13.26 4.47
C ALA A 131 -9.39 -12.30 3.82
N TYR A 132 -9.01 -12.51 2.57
CA TYR A 132 -8.11 -11.58 1.87
C TYR A 132 -8.72 -10.21 1.65
N LEU A 133 -10.01 -10.14 1.27
CA LEU A 133 -10.74 -8.88 1.15
C LEU A 133 -10.69 -8.09 2.48
N THR A 134 -10.90 -8.79 3.59
CA THR A 134 -10.81 -8.20 4.93
C THR A 134 -9.41 -7.67 5.23
N ILE A 135 -8.36 -8.43 4.89
CA ILE A 135 -6.97 -7.98 5.06
C ILE A 135 -6.69 -6.73 4.21
N ASN A 136 -7.16 -6.67 2.97
CA ASN A 136 -7.02 -5.53 2.08
C ASN A 136 -7.70 -4.27 2.65
N VAL A 137 -8.95 -4.39 3.10
CA VAL A 137 -9.69 -3.30 3.76
C VAL A 137 -8.99 -2.88 5.05
N ALA A 138 -8.51 -3.84 5.86
CA ALA A 138 -7.77 -3.55 7.08
C ALA A 138 -6.48 -2.76 6.80
N CYS A 139 -5.76 -3.04 5.70
CA CYS A 139 -4.60 -2.26 5.29
C CYS A 139 -4.95 -0.80 5.00
N VAL A 140 -6.07 -0.53 4.31
CA VAL A 140 -6.54 0.85 4.04
C VAL A 140 -6.95 1.56 5.32
N LEU A 141 -7.73 0.88 6.18
CA LEU A 141 -8.15 1.45 7.47
C LEU A 141 -6.95 1.72 8.38
N ALA A 142 -5.96 0.83 8.43
CA ALA A 142 -4.73 1.04 9.17
C ALA A 142 -3.94 2.24 8.62
N SER A 143 -3.86 2.38 7.29
CA SER A 143 -3.20 3.53 6.64
C SER A 143 -3.89 4.85 7.00
N TRP A 144 -5.21 4.84 7.04
CA TRP A 144 -6.03 5.97 7.52
C TRP A 144 -5.77 6.31 8.98
N LEU A 145 -5.72 5.30 9.87
CA LEU A 145 -5.43 5.52 11.29
C LEU A 145 -4.02 6.11 11.49
N VAL A 146 -3.05 5.68 10.68
CA VAL A 146 -1.71 6.27 10.63
C VAL A 146 -1.76 7.74 10.18
N LEU A 147 -2.53 8.05 9.13
CA LEU A 147 -2.73 9.42 8.64
C LEU A 147 -3.30 10.33 9.73
N VAL A 148 -4.34 9.88 10.44
CA VAL A 148 -4.93 10.62 11.57
C VAL A 148 -3.90 10.85 12.68
N ARG A 149 -3.08 9.84 12.99
CA ARG A 149 -2.04 9.93 14.03
C ARG A 149 -0.90 10.89 13.67
N LEU A 150 -0.58 11.02 12.38
CA LEU A 150 0.42 11.96 11.88
C LEU A 150 -0.09 13.41 11.91
N THR A 151 -1.35 13.63 11.54
CA THR A 151 -1.95 14.96 11.36
C THR A 151 -2.45 15.60 12.65
N ALA A 152 -2.91 14.80 13.62
CA ALA A 152 -3.55 15.31 14.83
C ALA A 152 -3.08 14.57 16.11
N PRO A 153 -1.82 14.75 16.54
CA PRO A 153 -1.35 14.18 17.80
C PRO A 153 -2.19 14.74 18.97
N GLY A 154 -2.99 13.90 19.61
CA GLY A 154 -3.76 14.25 20.82
C GLY A 154 -5.19 14.75 20.61
N SER A 155 -5.63 15.07 19.38
CA SER A 155 -7.02 15.48 19.14
C SER A 155 -7.55 15.01 17.78
N VAL A 156 -8.17 13.83 17.78
CA VAL A 156 -8.88 13.27 16.61
C VAL A 156 -9.86 14.30 16.01
N ARG A 157 -10.52 15.15 16.83
CA ARG A 157 -11.40 16.24 16.33
C ARG A 157 -10.70 17.23 15.39
N ALA A 158 -9.39 17.42 15.53
CA ALA A 158 -8.62 18.29 14.65
C ALA A 158 -8.38 17.66 13.27
N ALA A 159 -8.42 16.32 13.13
CA ALA A 159 -8.35 15.67 11.82
C ALA A 159 -9.50 16.14 10.91
N GLY A 160 -10.71 16.27 11.46
CA GLY A 160 -11.81 16.99 10.83
C GLY A 160 -12.10 16.61 9.36
N PHE A 161 -12.79 17.50 8.67
CA PHE A 161 -13.19 17.32 7.27
C PHE A 161 -12.01 17.23 6.29
N ALA A 162 -10.98 18.07 6.48
CA ALA A 162 -9.85 18.15 5.55
C ALA A 162 -8.99 16.87 5.53
N VAL A 163 -8.79 16.21 6.68
CA VAL A 163 -8.08 14.93 6.69
C VAL A 163 -8.92 13.86 6.00
N ILE A 164 -10.26 13.87 6.11
CA ILE A 164 -11.13 12.93 5.37
C ILE A 164 -10.94 13.11 3.86
N CYS A 165 -10.95 14.35 3.36
CA CYS A 165 -10.69 14.64 1.94
C CYS A 165 -9.31 14.13 1.49
N ALA A 166 -8.26 14.35 2.29
CA ALA A 166 -6.93 13.82 1.98
C ALA A 166 -6.88 12.28 2.05
N GLY A 167 -7.61 11.69 3.00
CA GLY A 167 -7.79 10.25 3.12
C GLY A 167 -8.45 9.63 1.88
N THR A 168 -9.35 10.36 1.21
CA THR A 168 -9.90 9.90 -0.07
C THR A 168 -8.81 9.71 -1.12
N ILE A 169 -7.82 10.60 -1.22
CA ILE A 169 -6.67 10.43 -2.13
C ILE A 169 -5.83 9.19 -1.75
N LEU A 170 -5.74 8.90 -0.45
CA LEU A 170 -4.97 7.77 0.05
C LEU A 170 -5.51 6.42 -0.44
N PHE A 171 -6.83 6.25 -0.54
CA PHE A 171 -7.43 4.99 -1.01
C PHE A 171 -7.95 5.05 -2.44
N ALA A 172 -8.33 6.22 -2.97
CA ALA A 172 -8.74 6.35 -4.36
C ALA A 172 -7.49 6.51 -5.23
N ASN A 173 -6.93 5.37 -5.59
CA ASN A 173 -5.73 5.24 -6.41
C ASN A 173 -5.70 3.91 -7.16
N ASP A 174 -4.63 3.73 -7.94
CA ASP A 174 -4.42 2.59 -8.82
C ASP A 174 -4.21 1.25 -8.11
N VAL A 175 -3.55 1.26 -6.96
CA VAL A 175 -3.36 0.07 -6.14
C VAL A 175 -4.70 -0.42 -5.62
N SER A 176 -5.51 0.47 -5.02
CA SER A 176 -6.83 0.10 -4.52
C SER A 176 -7.79 -0.28 -5.64
N LYS A 177 -7.78 0.43 -6.77
CA LYS A 177 -8.63 0.10 -7.93
C LYS A 177 -8.41 -1.34 -8.41
N ALA A 178 -7.15 -1.78 -8.46
CA ALA A 178 -6.79 -3.12 -8.91
C ALA A 178 -6.97 -4.19 -7.83
N PHE A 179 -6.61 -3.88 -6.58
CA PHE A 179 -6.35 -4.90 -5.57
C PHE A 179 -7.25 -4.84 -4.35
N LEU A 180 -8.14 -3.85 -4.21
CA LEU A 180 -9.03 -3.82 -3.04
C LEU A 180 -9.95 -5.04 -3.03
N TRP A 181 -10.47 -5.43 -4.20
CA TRP A 181 -11.28 -6.62 -4.40
C TRP A 181 -10.49 -7.88 -4.78
N SER A 182 -9.19 -7.78 -5.10
CA SER A 182 -8.36 -8.93 -5.48
C SER A 182 -7.49 -9.41 -4.32
N PRO A 183 -7.50 -10.72 -3.98
CA PRO A 183 -6.49 -11.33 -3.13
C PRO A 183 -5.06 -11.05 -3.63
N HIS A 184 -4.36 -10.12 -2.98
CA HIS A 184 -2.99 -9.76 -3.31
C HIS A 184 -2.35 -8.94 -2.18
N THR A 185 -1.04 -9.03 -2.01
CA THR A 185 -0.27 -8.24 -1.02
C THR A 185 -0.13 -6.75 -1.33
N GLN A 186 -0.60 -6.26 -2.48
CA GLN A 186 -0.28 -4.91 -2.98
C GLN A 186 -0.89 -3.79 -2.13
N MET A 187 -1.92 -4.05 -1.34
CA MET A 187 -2.48 -3.05 -0.42
C MET A 187 -1.48 -2.59 0.66
N LEU A 188 -0.44 -3.38 0.93
CA LEU A 188 0.68 -2.97 1.79
C LEU A 188 1.51 -1.84 1.20
N ASN A 189 1.41 -1.57 -0.11
CA ASN A 189 2.03 -0.40 -0.74
C ASN A 189 1.42 0.93 -0.30
N ILE A 190 0.27 0.90 0.36
CA ILE A 190 -0.33 2.08 1.00
C ILE A 190 0.13 2.15 2.47
N LEU A 191 0.05 1.02 3.19
CA LEU A 191 0.29 0.98 4.64
C LEU A 191 1.76 1.14 5.01
N VAL A 192 2.66 0.40 4.37
CA VAL A 192 4.07 0.34 4.77
C VAL A 192 4.77 1.70 4.68
N PRO A 193 4.63 2.48 3.58
CA PRO A 193 5.20 3.83 3.50
C PRO A 193 4.65 4.79 4.58
N MET A 194 3.38 4.60 4.96
CA MET A 194 2.75 5.40 6.01
C MET A 194 3.34 5.09 7.39
N VAL A 195 3.59 3.82 7.70
CA VAL A 195 4.27 3.41 8.94
C VAL A 195 5.72 3.89 8.95
N ALA A 196 6.43 3.82 7.82
CA ALA A 196 7.78 4.38 7.66
C ALA A 196 7.81 5.89 7.99
N CYS A 197 6.81 6.64 7.54
CA CYS A 197 6.66 8.05 7.87
C CYS A 197 6.55 8.29 9.39
N ILE A 198 5.78 7.45 10.13
CA ILE A 198 5.74 7.52 11.60
C ILE A 198 7.11 7.27 12.22
N ILE A 199 7.82 6.21 11.79
CA ILE A 199 9.14 5.83 12.34
C ILE A 199 10.14 6.99 12.17
N ILE A 200 10.17 7.61 10.99
CA ILE A 200 11.09 8.72 10.68
C ILE A 200 10.69 10.01 11.40
N ALA A 201 9.39 10.27 11.55
CA ALA A 201 8.87 11.44 12.25
C ALA A 201 9.02 11.34 13.77
N ARG A 202 8.96 10.13 14.32
CA ARG A 202 9.01 9.85 15.76
C ARG A 202 9.97 8.69 16.03
N PRO A 203 11.30 8.92 15.96
CA PRO A 203 12.30 7.89 16.16
C PRO A 203 12.05 7.06 17.44
N PRO A 204 11.92 5.74 17.34
CA PRO A 204 11.16 4.98 18.34
C PRO A 204 11.99 4.37 19.47
N ALA A 205 12.65 5.08 20.41
CA ALA A 205 13.54 4.47 21.45
C ALA A 205 14.48 3.31 20.96
N MET A 206 15.38 2.78 21.78
CA MET A 206 16.27 1.71 21.29
C MET A 206 15.60 0.33 21.30
N ARG A 207 15.04 -0.05 22.45
CA ARG A 207 14.35 -1.34 22.64
C ARG A 207 13.18 -1.51 21.68
N MET A 208 12.39 -0.45 21.50
CA MET A 208 11.27 -0.45 20.55
C MET A 208 11.76 -0.49 19.10
N GLY A 209 12.89 0.15 18.76
CA GLY A 209 13.53 0.01 17.45
C GLY A 209 13.91 -1.43 17.11
N LEU A 210 14.48 -2.17 18.07
CA LEU A 210 14.79 -3.62 17.91
C LEU A 210 13.51 -4.44 17.68
N ALA A 211 12.46 -4.17 18.46
CA ALA A 211 11.17 -4.83 18.29
C ALA A 211 10.56 -4.55 16.90
N ILE A 212 10.62 -3.30 16.43
CA ILE A 212 10.14 -2.93 15.10
C ILE A 212 11.01 -3.62 14.02
N ALA A 213 12.32 -3.75 14.20
CA ALA A 213 13.18 -4.47 13.25
C ALA A 213 12.79 -5.95 13.12
N ALA A 214 12.55 -6.63 14.25
CA ALA A 214 12.07 -8.00 14.25
C ALA A 214 10.70 -8.14 13.59
N VAL A 215 9.74 -7.26 13.93
CA VAL A 215 8.41 -7.24 13.30
C VAL A 215 8.50 -6.94 11.80
N ALA A 216 9.38 -6.04 11.37
CA ALA A 216 9.60 -5.74 9.96
C ALA A 216 10.21 -6.95 9.22
N GLY A 217 11.11 -7.71 9.86
CA GLY A 217 11.62 -8.97 9.32
C GLY A 217 10.53 -10.02 9.16
N VAL A 218 9.64 -10.16 10.15
CA VAL A 218 8.44 -11.02 10.03
C VAL A 218 7.54 -10.52 8.90
N ALA A 219 7.37 -9.20 8.75
CA ALA A 219 6.56 -8.61 7.68
C ALA A 219 7.15 -8.85 6.27
N MET A 220 8.46 -9.09 6.14
CA MET A 220 9.06 -9.52 4.85
C MET A 220 8.48 -10.85 4.35
N LEU A 221 8.05 -11.73 5.28
CA LEU A 221 7.35 -12.98 4.95
C LEU A 221 5.88 -12.75 4.53
N ILE A 222 5.39 -11.51 4.60
CA ILE A 222 4.09 -11.10 4.05
C ILE A 222 4.33 -10.45 2.69
N TYR A 223 5.23 -9.46 2.65
CA TYR A 223 5.58 -8.76 1.42
C TYR A 223 6.94 -8.06 1.51
N ALA A 224 7.72 -8.12 0.42
CA ALA A 224 9.08 -7.59 0.37
C ALA A 224 9.17 -6.06 0.60
N ASN A 225 8.07 -5.32 0.42
CA ASN A 225 8.06 -3.88 0.65
C ASN A 225 8.31 -3.50 2.13
N ALA A 226 8.22 -4.45 3.07
CA ALA A 226 8.59 -4.25 4.47
C ALA A 226 10.06 -3.79 4.65
N MET A 227 10.92 -3.98 3.65
CA MET A 227 12.27 -3.41 3.58
C MET A 227 12.28 -1.88 3.76
N ILE A 228 11.22 -1.18 3.34
CA ILE A 228 11.07 0.26 3.55
C ILE A 228 11.06 0.61 5.05
N LEU A 229 10.51 -0.26 5.92
CA LEU A 229 10.52 -0.06 7.37
C LEU A 229 11.92 -0.18 7.95
N PHE A 230 12.74 -1.10 7.42
CA PHE A 230 14.14 -1.22 7.80
C PHE A 230 14.92 0.05 7.44
N GLY A 231 14.77 0.56 6.21
CA GLY A 231 15.36 1.84 5.80
C GLY A 231 14.91 3.00 6.71
N ALA A 232 13.63 3.05 7.07
CA ALA A 232 13.10 4.06 7.99
C ALA A 232 13.71 3.97 9.40
N LEU A 233 13.96 2.75 9.91
CA LEU A 233 14.65 2.53 11.19
C LEU A 233 16.11 3.00 11.15
N LEU A 234 16.81 2.78 10.04
CA LEU A 234 18.18 3.28 9.87
C LEU A 234 18.21 4.81 9.89
N ILE A 235 17.33 5.47 9.13
CA ILE A 235 17.19 6.94 9.18
C ILE A 235 16.88 7.41 10.61
N ALA A 236 15.95 6.75 11.29
CA ALA A 236 15.57 7.10 12.66
C ALA A 236 16.71 6.89 13.68
N LEU A 237 17.58 5.90 13.47
CA LEU A 237 18.78 5.67 14.28
C LEU A 237 19.78 6.81 14.10
N PHE A 238 20.10 7.18 12.86
CA PHE A 238 21.07 8.25 12.55
C PHE A 238 20.58 9.66 12.90
N LYS A 239 19.27 9.86 13.08
CA LYS A 239 18.73 11.11 13.63
C LYS A 239 19.00 11.31 15.12
N ARG A 240 19.40 10.26 15.85
CA ARG A 240 19.69 10.36 17.29
C ARG A 240 21.13 10.81 17.49
N PRO A 241 21.41 11.62 18.52
CA PRO A 241 22.78 11.85 18.93
C PRO A 241 23.40 10.51 19.32
N ALA A 242 24.44 10.11 18.58
CA ALA A 242 25.16 8.88 18.86
C ALA A 242 25.99 9.05 20.14
N LYS A 243 26.03 8.01 20.99
CA LYS A 243 26.99 7.98 22.10
C LYS A 243 28.42 7.82 21.56
N THR A 244 28.60 6.90 20.61
CA THR A 244 29.84 6.67 19.84
C THR A 244 29.50 6.10 18.45
N PRO A 245 30.38 6.22 17.44
CA PRO A 245 30.18 5.60 16.13
C PRO A 245 30.00 4.08 16.19
N ILE A 246 30.78 3.41 17.05
CA ILE A 246 30.74 1.96 17.27
C ILE A 246 29.35 1.52 17.77
N HIS A 247 28.71 2.31 18.63
CA HIS A 247 27.36 2.01 19.12
C HIS A 247 26.33 1.98 17.96
N ASN A 248 26.42 2.92 17.02
CA ASN A 248 25.53 2.93 15.86
C ASN A 248 25.80 1.73 14.94
N ILE A 249 27.06 1.35 14.71
CA ILE A 249 27.40 0.16 13.92
C ILE A 249 26.80 -1.10 14.57
N GLY A 250 26.99 -1.28 15.88
CA GLY A 250 26.40 -2.41 16.61
C GLY A 250 24.87 -2.46 16.49
N MET A 251 24.22 -1.29 16.55
CA MET A 251 22.76 -1.20 16.37
C MET A 251 22.31 -1.50 14.94
N VAL A 252 23.05 -1.07 13.92
CA VAL A 252 22.77 -1.41 12.52
C VAL A 252 22.86 -2.92 12.33
N VAL A 253 23.91 -3.56 12.84
CA VAL A 253 24.07 -5.02 12.80
C VAL A 253 22.91 -5.72 13.52
N ALA A 254 22.55 -5.25 14.72
CA ALA A 254 21.43 -5.83 15.47
C ALA A 254 20.09 -5.71 14.72
N TYR A 255 19.80 -4.55 14.12
CA TYR A 255 18.60 -4.38 13.29
C TYR A 255 18.65 -5.30 12.06
N ALA A 256 19.79 -5.38 11.37
CA ALA A 256 19.94 -6.20 10.18
C ALA A 256 19.74 -7.69 10.49
N LEU A 257 20.32 -8.20 11.58
CA LEU A 257 20.12 -9.59 12.02
C LEU A 257 18.65 -9.87 12.35
N LEU A 258 18.03 -9.04 13.20
CA LEU A 258 16.62 -9.22 13.57
C LEU A 258 15.67 -9.15 12.37
N PHE A 259 16.00 -8.31 11.39
CA PHE A 259 15.24 -8.16 10.16
C PHE A 259 15.43 -9.35 9.20
N ALA A 260 16.66 -9.86 9.06
CA ALA A 260 16.96 -10.92 8.10
C ALA A 260 16.59 -12.34 8.60
N VAL A 261 16.68 -12.58 9.91
CA VAL A 261 16.46 -13.91 10.52
C VAL A 261 15.13 -14.56 10.10
N PRO A 262 13.97 -13.88 10.10
CA PRO A 262 12.71 -14.51 9.72
C PRO A 262 12.70 -15.02 8.27
N THR A 263 13.19 -14.21 7.31
CA THR A 263 13.24 -14.59 5.89
C THR A 263 14.25 -15.71 5.64
N LEU A 264 15.44 -15.61 6.24
CA LEU A 264 16.47 -16.65 6.11
C LEU A 264 16.03 -17.96 6.76
N GLY A 265 15.42 -17.90 7.95
CA GLY A 265 14.91 -19.05 8.68
C GLY A 265 13.80 -19.77 7.90
N TRP A 266 12.87 -19.02 7.30
CA TRP A 266 11.85 -19.61 6.44
C TRP A 266 12.46 -20.26 5.19
N GLY A 267 13.36 -19.56 4.48
CA GLY A 267 14.02 -20.11 3.30
C GLY A 267 14.82 -21.40 3.62
N ALA A 268 15.49 -21.43 4.77
CA ALA A 268 16.19 -22.63 5.25
C ALA A 268 15.21 -23.77 5.56
N LEU A 269 14.10 -23.49 6.25
CA LEU A 269 13.07 -24.49 6.55
C LEU A 269 12.49 -25.11 5.27
N VAL A 270 12.13 -24.28 4.28
CA VAL A 270 11.57 -24.79 3.01
C VAL A 270 12.61 -25.64 2.27
N ARG A 271 13.88 -25.24 2.24
CA ARG A 271 14.96 -26.06 1.64
C ARG A 271 15.12 -27.40 2.35
N LEU A 272 15.03 -27.43 3.68
CA LEU A 272 15.11 -28.67 4.45
C LEU A 272 13.94 -29.63 4.17
N LEU A 273 12.73 -29.09 4.00
CA LEU A 273 11.52 -29.90 3.81
C LEU A 273 11.27 -30.31 2.35
N VAL A 274 11.62 -29.45 1.39
CA VAL A 274 11.24 -29.57 -0.03
C VAL A 274 12.45 -29.74 -0.95
N GLY A 275 13.67 -29.51 -0.43
CA GLY A 275 14.92 -29.58 -1.21
C GLY A 275 15.24 -28.30 -2.00
N SER A 276 14.29 -27.38 -2.15
CA SER A 276 14.48 -26.12 -2.88
C SER A 276 13.63 -24.99 -2.30
N TYR A 277 14.09 -23.74 -2.47
CA TYR A 277 13.32 -22.54 -2.13
C TYR A 277 13.25 -21.64 -3.37
N TYR A 278 12.04 -21.50 -3.90
CA TYR A 278 11.75 -20.78 -5.13
C TYR A 278 11.29 -19.36 -4.83
N VAL A 279 11.91 -18.39 -5.51
CA VAL A 279 11.55 -16.97 -5.43
C VAL A 279 11.27 -16.52 -6.86
N ILE A 280 10.00 -16.51 -7.24
CA ILE A 280 9.57 -16.19 -8.61
C ILE A 280 10.05 -14.81 -9.04
N GLU A 281 10.09 -13.86 -8.11
CA GLU A 281 10.52 -12.49 -8.33
C GLU A 281 11.96 -12.44 -8.88
N ALA A 282 12.88 -13.19 -8.25
CA ALA A 282 14.27 -13.24 -8.68
C ALA A 282 14.49 -14.13 -9.91
N GLN A 283 13.80 -15.28 -9.99
CA GLN A 283 14.10 -16.28 -11.03
C GLN A 283 13.41 -16.02 -12.37
N LYS A 284 12.20 -15.44 -12.35
CA LYS A 284 11.42 -15.20 -13.57
C LYS A 284 11.46 -13.74 -14.03
N TYR A 285 11.54 -12.80 -13.09
CA TYR A 285 11.41 -11.37 -13.36
C TYR A 285 12.71 -10.60 -13.15
N ASP A 286 13.80 -11.28 -12.78
CA ASP A 286 15.10 -10.69 -12.42
C ASP A 286 14.99 -9.54 -11.39
N GLU A 287 13.95 -9.59 -10.54
CA GLU A 287 13.74 -8.55 -9.54
C GLU A 287 14.93 -8.53 -8.58
N PHE A 288 15.44 -7.32 -8.28
CA PHE A 288 16.68 -7.05 -7.53
C PHE A 288 17.99 -7.54 -8.17
N VAL A 289 17.97 -8.55 -9.04
CA VAL A 289 19.16 -9.10 -9.70
C VAL A 289 19.58 -8.28 -10.92
N TRP A 290 18.63 -7.56 -11.55
CA TRP A 290 18.89 -6.73 -12.73
C TRP A 290 20.04 -5.71 -12.54
N VAL A 291 20.23 -5.18 -11.32
CA VAL A 291 21.30 -4.22 -11.02
C VAL A 291 22.67 -4.87 -11.18
N LEU A 292 22.81 -6.11 -10.68
CA LEU A 292 24.04 -6.88 -10.80
C LEU A 292 24.27 -7.29 -12.26
N ASN A 293 23.22 -7.75 -12.96
CA ASN A 293 23.31 -8.10 -14.37
C ASN A 293 23.75 -6.91 -15.23
N ALA A 294 23.18 -5.72 -14.98
CA ALA A 294 23.55 -4.49 -15.68
C ALA A 294 24.98 -4.04 -15.35
N ALA A 295 25.44 -4.22 -14.10
CA ALA A 295 26.82 -3.93 -13.70
C ALA A 295 27.83 -4.87 -14.37
N MET A 296 27.53 -6.17 -14.43
CA MET A 296 28.36 -7.17 -15.12
C MET A 296 28.44 -6.94 -16.64
N ALA A 297 27.39 -6.35 -17.23
CA ALA A 297 27.36 -5.96 -18.64
C ALA A 297 28.15 -4.67 -18.97
N GLY A 298 28.76 -4.02 -17.97
CA GLY A 298 29.65 -2.88 -18.13
C GLY A 298 29.07 -1.52 -17.70
N PRO A 299 29.91 -0.50 -17.46
CA PRO A 299 29.50 0.76 -16.85
C PRO A 299 28.42 1.53 -17.63
N ALA A 300 28.51 1.55 -18.97
CA ALA A 300 27.53 2.24 -19.82
C ALA A 300 26.13 1.60 -19.73
N THR A 301 26.06 0.26 -19.77
CA THR A 301 24.82 -0.51 -19.60
C THR A 301 24.22 -0.27 -18.22
N PHE A 302 25.06 -0.30 -17.17
CA PHE A 302 24.64 -0.03 -15.80
C PHE A 302 24.01 1.36 -15.66
N VAL A 303 24.69 2.42 -16.09
CA VAL A 303 24.19 3.80 -16.00
C VAL A 303 22.88 3.94 -16.78
N THR A 304 22.79 3.35 -17.98
CA THR A 304 21.59 3.40 -18.83
C THR A 304 20.40 2.69 -18.19
N ALA A 305 20.63 1.51 -17.59
CA ALA A 305 19.59 0.74 -16.91
C ALA A 305 19.10 1.48 -15.65
N VAL A 306 20.02 2.00 -14.83
CA VAL A 306 19.67 2.80 -13.64
C VAL A 306 18.91 4.06 -14.02
N TRP A 307 19.34 4.79 -15.04
CA TRP A 307 18.66 5.98 -15.53
C TRP A 307 17.24 5.66 -16.02
N THR A 308 17.11 4.68 -16.92
CA THR A 308 15.81 4.27 -17.48
C THR A 308 14.84 3.83 -16.38
N MET A 309 15.30 3.00 -15.44
CA MET A 309 14.47 2.53 -14.33
C MET A 309 14.06 3.68 -13.41
N SER A 310 15.01 4.53 -13.02
CA SER A 310 14.75 5.68 -12.16
C SER A 310 13.77 6.66 -12.82
N TRP A 311 13.98 6.99 -14.09
CA TRP A 311 13.12 7.91 -14.83
C TRP A 311 11.70 7.37 -14.98
N PHE A 312 11.56 6.06 -15.28
CA PHE A 312 10.25 5.42 -15.34
C PHE A 312 9.46 5.62 -14.04
N PHE A 313 10.07 5.32 -12.89
CA PHE A 313 9.41 5.44 -11.60
C PHE A 313 9.17 6.90 -11.18
N ILE A 314 10.15 7.79 -11.39
CA ILE A 314 10.02 9.23 -11.09
C ILE A 314 8.87 9.84 -11.90
N ARG A 315 8.81 9.59 -13.22
CA ARG A 315 7.75 10.13 -14.09
C ARG A 315 6.36 9.72 -13.60
N HIS A 316 6.16 8.44 -13.26
CA HIS A 316 4.86 7.96 -12.79
C HIS A 316 4.55 8.47 -11.38
N ALA A 317 5.53 8.51 -10.48
CA ALA A 317 5.36 9.09 -9.15
C ALA A 317 4.95 10.57 -9.26
N LEU A 318 5.59 11.37 -10.12
CA LEU A 318 5.24 12.77 -10.36
C LEU A 318 3.78 12.94 -10.77
N LEU A 319 3.27 12.11 -11.69
CA LEU A 319 1.86 12.14 -12.07
C LEU A 319 0.92 11.87 -10.88
N TYR A 320 1.27 10.90 -10.04
CA TYR A 320 0.49 10.62 -8.83
C TYR A 320 0.67 11.68 -7.72
N THR A 321 1.68 12.55 -7.79
CA THR A 321 1.85 13.65 -6.82
C THR A 321 0.90 14.83 -7.06
N ILE A 322 0.23 14.89 -8.21
CA ILE A 322 -0.65 16.03 -8.56
C ILE A 322 -1.75 16.25 -7.51
N PRO A 323 -2.58 15.24 -7.12
CA PRO A 323 -3.61 15.45 -6.11
C PRO A 323 -3.10 15.94 -4.74
N PRO A 324 -2.08 15.32 -4.09
CA PRO A 324 -1.58 15.84 -2.82
C PRO A 324 -0.91 17.22 -2.97
N LEU A 325 -0.27 17.52 -4.10
CA LEU A 325 0.28 18.85 -4.37
C LEU A 325 -0.81 19.93 -4.41
N ILE A 326 -1.92 19.67 -5.12
CA ILE A 326 -3.07 20.60 -5.15
C ILE A 326 -3.59 20.89 -3.73
N PHE A 327 -3.64 19.88 -2.87
CA PHE A 327 -4.06 20.05 -1.47
C PHE A 327 -3.10 20.92 -0.66
N VAL A 328 -1.78 20.77 -0.88
CA VAL A 328 -0.76 21.63 -0.26
C VAL A 328 -0.88 23.07 -0.76
N LEU A 329 -1.05 23.28 -2.07
CA LEU A 329 -1.23 24.60 -2.67
C LEU A 329 -2.52 25.28 -2.17
N PHE A 330 -3.61 24.52 -2.05
CA PHE A 330 -4.85 25.02 -1.45
C PHE A 330 -4.64 25.45 0.01
N ALA A 331 -3.93 24.64 0.80
CA ALA A 331 -3.60 24.98 2.19
C ALA A 331 -2.78 26.28 2.28
N ALA A 332 -1.77 26.43 1.42
CA ALA A 332 -0.94 27.62 1.31
C ALA A 332 -1.77 28.86 0.95
N ALA A 333 -2.63 28.76 -0.07
CA ALA A 333 -3.52 29.84 -0.49
C ALA A 333 -4.52 30.23 0.60
N HIS A 334 -5.05 29.25 1.35
CA HIS A 334 -5.91 29.53 2.50
C HIS A 334 -5.17 30.30 3.61
N ALA A 335 -3.95 29.91 3.95
CA ALA A 335 -3.15 30.65 4.92
C ALA A 335 -2.80 32.07 4.44
N ALA A 336 -2.45 32.22 3.15
CA ALA A 336 -2.12 33.51 2.55
C ALA A 336 -3.30 34.51 2.53
N ARG A 337 -4.54 34.03 2.34
CA ARG A 337 -5.76 34.86 2.43
C ARG A 337 -5.95 35.53 3.80
N HIS A 338 -5.32 35.00 4.86
CA HIS A 338 -5.35 35.55 6.21
C HIS A 338 -4.14 36.44 6.52
N GLY A 339 -3.38 36.84 5.49
CA GLY A 339 -2.23 37.73 5.60
C GLY A 339 -0.89 37.02 5.77
N ARG A 340 0.20 37.76 5.52
CA ARG A 340 1.58 37.25 5.54
C ARG A 340 1.96 36.57 6.86
N ALA A 341 1.56 37.13 7.99
CA ALA A 341 1.84 36.56 9.30
C ALA A 341 1.21 35.17 9.50
N ALA A 342 0.01 34.91 8.95
CA ALA A 342 -0.63 33.61 9.01
C ALA A 342 0.10 32.60 8.12
N PHE A 343 0.50 33.03 6.92
CA PHE A 343 1.30 32.22 6.00
C PHE A 343 2.66 31.82 6.60
N ASP A 344 3.39 32.76 7.20
CA ASP A 344 4.69 32.50 7.83
C ASP A 344 4.55 31.50 8.99
N LYS A 345 3.48 31.64 9.81
CA LYS A 345 3.15 30.67 10.87
C LYS A 345 2.82 29.28 10.31
N TRP A 346 2.05 29.22 9.22
CA TRP A 346 1.73 27.96 8.55
C TRP A 346 3.00 27.26 8.05
N TRP A 347 3.86 27.99 7.35
CA TRP A 347 5.11 27.46 6.82
C TRP A 347 6.07 27.03 7.94
N ALA A 348 6.21 27.84 8.98
CA ALA A 348 7.03 27.51 10.15
C ALA A 348 6.54 26.23 10.85
N GLY A 349 5.21 26.02 10.93
CA GLY A 349 4.62 24.80 11.47
C GLY A 349 4.75 23.57 10.56
N LEU A 350 4.79 23.77 9.24
CA LEU A 350 4.92 22.70 8.25
C LEU A 350 6.36 22.25 8.05
N ARG A 351 7.32 23.19 7.99
CA ARG A 351 8.74 22.96 7.69
C ARG A 351 9.39 21.82 8.49
N PRO A 352 9.27 21.75 9.83
CA PRO A 352 9.90 20.67 10.60
C PRO A 352 9.27 19.29 10.32
N LEU A 353 8.07 19.25 9.74
CA LEU A 353 7.34 18.01 9.44
C LEU A 353 7.57 17.51 8.01
N LEU A 354 8.21 18.28 7.13
CA LEU A 354 8.44 17.92 5.73
C LEU A 354 9.35 16.70 5.57
N ALA A 355 10.39 16.62 6.40
CA ALA A 355 11.45 15.64 6.21
C ALA A 355 10.95 14.19 6.27
N ALA A 356 10.02 13.86 7.17
CA ALA A 356 9.58 12.48 7.34
C ALA A 356 8.76 11.94 6.15
N PRO A 357 7.71 12.63 5.67
CA PRO A 357 7.03 12.28 4.43
C PRO A 357 7.96 12.18 3.21
N LEU A 358 8.85 13.14 3.02
CA LEU A 358 9.74 13.18 1.85
C LEU A 358 10.76 12.04 1.87
N LEU A 359 11.36 11.75 3.02
CA LEU A 359 12.29 10.62 3.16
C LEU A 359 11.57 9.28 3.03
N ALA A 360 10.38 9.12 3.61
CA ALA A 360 9.58 7.90 3.43
C ALA A 360 9.18 7.70 1.96
N SER A 361 8.77 8.76 1.27
CA SER A 361 8.47 8.76 -0.16
C SER A 361 9.69 8.36 -0.99
N GLY A 362 10.86 8.96 -0.72
CA GLY A 362 12.12 8.64 -1.38
C GLY A 362 12.59 7.20 -1.14
N LEU A 363 12.45 6.69 0.09
CA LEU A 363 12.75 5.29 0.41
C LEU A 363 11.84 4.32 -0.37
N SER A 364 10.54 4.60 -0.43
CA SER A 364 9.60 3.79 -1.21
C SER A 364 9.96 3.80 -2.69
N LEU A 365 10.25 4.98 -3.25
CA LEU A 365 10.61 5.12 -4.66
C LEU A 365 11.92 4.38 -4.97
N GLY A 366 12.93 4.57 -4.13
CA GLY A 366 14.21 3.87 -4.23
C GLY A 366 14.02 2.36 -4.18
N PHE A 367 13.25 1.84 -3.23
CA PHE A 367 12.97 0.41 -3.12
C PHE A 367 12.41 -0.17 -4.42
N PHE A 368 11.39 0.46 -5.02
CA PHE A 368 10.79 -0.05 -6.26
C PHE A 368 11.66 0.15 -7.51
N ILE A 369 12.51 1.18 -7.54
CA ILE A 369 13.57 1.27 -8.56
C ILE A 369 14.50 0.06 -8.46
N PHE A 370 14.94 -0.30 -7.25
CA PHE A 370 15.80 -1.47 -7.03
C PHE A 370 15.10 -2.81 -7.29
N VAL A 371 13.78 -2.92 -7.07
CA VAL A 371 13.00 -4.09 -7.48
C VAL A 371 13.16 -4.32 -8.99
N GLY A 372 13.08 -3.27 -9.81
CA GLY A 372 13.33 -3.37 -11.26
C GLY A 372 12.16 -3.84 -12.12
N PHE A 373 10.97 -4.04 -11.53
CA PHE A 373 9.77 -4.42 -12.27
C PHE A 373 9.00 -3.18 -12.74
N GLN A 374 9.04 -2.87 -14.04
CA GLN A 374 8.43 -1.67 -14.61
C GLN A 374 6.91 -1.77 -14.69
N SER A 375 6.23 -1.35 -13.62
CA SER A 375 4.78 -1.21 -13.61
C SER A 375 4.39 0.15 -13.00
N PRO A 376 3.56 0.98 -13.67
CA PRO A 376 3.21 2.31 -13.19
C PRO A 376 2.70 2.33 -11.74
N ARG A 377 1.88 1.35 -11.37
CA ARG A 377 1.31 1.21 -10.01
C ARG A 377 2.36 1.04 -8.91
N LEU A 378 3.55 0.53 -9.24
CA LEU A 378 4.66 0.37 -8.29
C LEU A 378 5.39 1.69 -8.00
N ALA A 379 5.06 2.78 -8.70
CA ALA A 379 5.47 4.14 -8.30
C ALA A 379 4.55 4.76 -7.23
N TYR A 380 3.31 4.27 -7.10
CA TYR A 380 2.35 4.75 -6.11
C TYR A 380 2.80 4.65 -4.63
N PRO A 381 3.58 3.66 -4.17
CA PRO A 381 4.14 3.61 -2.81
C PRO A 381 4.86 4.88 -2.33
N ALA A 382 5.34 5.72 -3.25
CA ALA A 382 5.93 7.02 -2.92
C ALA A 382 4.88 8.08 -2.50
N ILE A 383 3.60 7.85 -2.76
CA ILE A 383 2.53 8.84 -2.68
C ILE A 383 1.81 8.89 -1.32
N PRO A 384 1.50 7.77 -0.63
CA PRO A 384 0.89 7.82 0.70
C PRO A 384 1.59 8.79 1.68
N PRO A 385 2.94 8.82 1.79
CA PRO A 385 3.60 9.81 2.63
C PRO A 385 3.31 11.26 2.21
N LEU A 386 3.25 11.54 0.90
CA LEU A 386 2.92 12.87 0.38
C LEU A 386 1.45 13.26 0.65
N VAL A 387 0.53 12.30 0.65
CA VAL A 387 -0.85 12.51 1.13
C VAL A 387 -0.85 12.87 2.62
N ALA A 388 0.01 12.25 3.43
CA ALA A 388 0.18 12.64 4.81
C ALA A 388 0.70 14.08 4.96
N LEU A 389 1.66 14.48 4.13
CA LEU A 389 2.13 15.87 4.08
C LEU A 389 1.00 16.84 3.72
N ALA A 390 0.21 16.54 2.70
CA ALA A 390 -0.93 17.35 2.29
C ALA A 390 -1.96 17.51 3.42
N ALA A 391 -2.27 16.43 4.12
CA ALA A 391 -3.18 16.46 5.27
C ALA A 391 -2.61 17.30 6.43
N ILE A 392 -1.30 17.20 6.71
CA ILE A 392 -0.63 18.03 7.71
C ILE A 392 -0.71 19.51 7.32
N ALA A 393 -0.42 19.85 6.06
CA ALA A 393 -0.48 21.21 5.54
C ALA A 393 -1.88 21.81 5.71
N LEU A 394 -2.94 21.04 5.40
CA LEU A 394 -4.33 21.46 5.58
C LEU A 394 -4.68 21.69 7.06
N VAL A 395 -4.27 20.79 7.95
CA VAL A 395 -4.52 20.96 9.40
C VAL A 395 -3.83 22.20 9.94
N GLN A 396 -2.59 22.50 9.51
CA GLN A 396 -1.90 23.72 9.91
C GLN A 396 -2.55 24.97 9.33
N ALA A 397 -3.00 24.93 8.08
CA ALA A 397 -3.68 26.07 7.45
C ALA A 397 -4.98 26.42 8.21
N LYS A 398 -5.76 25.40 8.58
CA LYS A 398 -6.96 25.58 9.41
C LYS A 398 -6.65 26.25 10.76
N ARG A 399 -5.52 25.91 11.39
CA ARG A 399 -5.13 26.46 12.70
C ARG A 399 -4.80 27.94 12.63
N VAL A 400 -4.15 28.38 11.54
CA VAL A 400 -3.76 29.80 11.38
C VAL A 400 -4.88 30.65 10.79
N GLY A 401 -5.78 30.07 10.00
CA GLY A 401 -6.85 30.79 9.27
C GLY A 401 -8.24 30.77 9.93
N GLY A 402 -8.36 30.42 11.22
CA GLY A 402 -9.65 30.52 11.92
C GLY A 402 -10.73 29.50 11.53
N GLY A 403 -10.38 28.45 10.77
CA GLY A 403 -11.30 27.37 10.38
C GLY A 403 -11.55 27.29 8.87
N TRP A 404 -12.39 26.33 8.45
CA TRP A 404 -12.79 26.19 7.04
C TRP A 404 -14.12 26.88 6.80
N THR A 405 -14.13 27.84 5.86
CA THR A 405 -15.35 28.47 5.36
C THR A 405 -16.23 27.45 4.62
N GLY A 406 -17.49 27.80 4.30
CA GLY A 406 -18.35 26.96 3.47
C GLY A 406 -17.73 26.67 2.11
N ALA A 407 -17.18 27.70 1.45
CA ALA A 407 -16.52 27.59 0.15
C ALA A 407 -15.29 26.67 0.21
N ASP A 408 -14.46 26.78 1.25
CA ASP A 408 -13.28 25.90 1.40
C ASP A 408 -13.67 24.43 1.49
N ARG A 409 -14.75 24.12 2.20
CA ARG A 409 -15.24 22.75 2.33
C ARG A 409 -15.75 22.20 0.99
N ILE A 410 -16.47 23.02 0.23
CA ILE A 410 -16.96 22.63 -1.11
C ILE A 410 -15.78 22.34 -2.03
N ILE A 411 -14.76 23.20 -2.07
CA ILE A 411 -13.56 23.00 -2.91
C ILE A 411 -12.83 21.72 -2.51
N LEU A 412 -12.55 21.51 -1.23
CA LEU A 412 -11.90 20.30 -0.74
C LEU A 412 -12.71 19.03 -1.03
N ALA A 413 -14.04 19.09 -0.90
CA ALA A 413 -14.93 17.99 -1.27
C ALA A 413 -14.83 17.69 -2.77
N ALA A 414 -14.96 18.73 -3.60
CA ALA A 414 -14.93 18.63 -5.05
C ALA A 414 -13.61 18.04 -5.53
N LEU A 415 -12.47 18.47 -4.99
CA LEU A 415 -11.17 17.91 -5.33
C LEU A 415 -11.05 16.43 -4.95
N ALA A 416 -11.51 16.04 -3.75
CA ALA A 416 -11.49 14.66 -3.30
C ALA A 416 -12.40 13.76 -4.15
N ILE A 417 -13.62 14.22 -4.45
CA ILE A 417 -14.60 13.52 -5.30
C ILE A 417 -14.09 13.44 -6.74
N ALA A 418 -13.53 14.52 -7.28
CA ALA A 418 -12.96 14.54 -8.62
C ALA A 418 -11.79 13.55 -8.76
N ASN A 419 -10.89 13.49 -7.77
CA ASN A 419 -9.84 12.47 -7.77
C ASN A 419 -10.42 11.05 -7.72
N ALA A 420 -11.40 10.79 -6.84
CA ALA A 420 -12.02 9.48 -6.75
C ALA A 420 -12.73 9.08 -8.06
N GLY A 421 -13.52 9.99 -8.64
CA GLY A 421 -14.18 9.81 -9.93
C GLY A 421 -13.19 9.58 -11.06
N TYR A 422 -12.11 10.38 -11.13
CA TYR A 422 -11.03 10.17 -12.09
C TYR A 422 -10.43 8.78 -11.96
N ILE A 423 -10.11 8.31 -10.75
CA ILE A 423 -9.57 6.97 -10.56
C ILE A 423 -10.56 5.89 -10.98
N VAL A 424 -11.85 6.03 -10.67
CA VAL A 424 -12.87 5.07 -11.10
C VAL A 424 -12.94 5.00 -12.63
N VAL A 425 -13.00 6.15 -13.31
CA VAL A 425 -13.29 6.24 -14.75
C VAL A 425 -12.05 6.06 -15.64
N LYS A 426 -10.86 6.45 -15.19
CA LYS A 426 -9.66 6.42 -16.04
C LYS A 426 -9.32 5.01 -16.52
N ASP A 427 -8.69 4.92 -17.69
CA ASP A 427 -8.17 3.66 -18.22
C ASP A 427 -7.01 3.10 -17.38
N GLY A 428 -7.08 1.78 -17.16
CA GLY A 428 -6.26 1.06 -16.16
C GLY A 428 -6.66 1.40 -14.72
N PRO A 429 -5.93 0.90 -13.72
CA PRO A 429 -5.61 -0.47 -13.34
C PRO A 429 -6.70 -1.09 -12.44
N TRP A 430 -7.61 -1.91 -12.92
CA TRP A 430 -7.78 -2.44 -14.25
C TRP A 430 -9.17 -2.01 -14.72
N SER A 431 -9.29 -0.72 -15.12
CA SER A 431 -10.51 -0.01 -15.56
C SER A 431 -11.67 -0.89 -15.98
#